data_AF-A0A2D6LPE0-F1
#
_entry.id   AF-A0A2D6LPE0-F1
#
_cell.length_a   1.000
_cell.length_b   1.000
_cell.length_c   1.000
_cell.angle_alpha   90.00
_cell.angle_beta   90.00
_cell.angle_gamma   90.00
#
_symmetry.space_group_name_H-M   'P 1'
#
loop_
_entity.id
_entity.type
_entity.pdbx_description
1 polymer ?
#
loop_
_entity_poly.entity_id
_entity_poly.type
_entity_poly.pdbx_seq_one_letter_code
_entity_poly.pdbx_strand_id
1 'polypeptide(L)'
;MFPGMGGMDPKKMKMMMKQLGIKSEEIDAKRVIFELENGKLVIDNPQVSAIDMQGQKTYTVMGEAKEESGGVPEADVKMVAEQASVSEEEAKTALEEADGDIAAAIDQLKK
;
A
#
# COMPACT_ATOMS: atom_id res chain seq x y z
N MET A 1 -10.92 -1.90 -23.15
CA MET A 1 -12.27 -1.39 -23.48
C MET A 1 -13.03 -2.49 -24.20
N PHE A 2 -14.08 -3.05 -23.60
CA PHE A 2 -14.94 -4.03 -24.27
C PHE A 2 -16.00 -3.29 -25.12
N PRO A 3 -16.10 -3.56 -26.43
CA PRO A 3 -17.08 -2.93 -27.30
C PRO A 3 -18.47 -3.55 -27.09
N GLY A 4 -19.46 -2.72 -26.71
CA GLY A 4 -20.87 -3.15 -26.55
C GLY A 4 -21.63 -2.61 -25.33
N MET A 5 -20.98 -1.84 -24.45
CA MET A 5 -21.58 -1.40 -23.17
C MET A 5 -22.11 0.05 -23.18
N GLY A 6 -22.37 0.62 -24.36
CA GLY A 6 -23.00 1.92 -24.51
C GLY A 6 -24.52 1.79 -24.58
N GLY A 7 -25.22 1.83 -23.44
CA GLY A 7 -26.68 1.96 -23.41
C GLY A 7 -27.45 1.03 -22.47
N MET A 8 -26.78 0.31 -21.55
CA MET A 8 -27.49 -0.57 -20.63
C MET A 8 -28.07 0.18 -19.44
N ASP A 9 -29.39 0.05 -19.23
CA ASP A 9 -30.13 0.67 -18.12
C ASP A 9 -29.50 0.30 -16.76
N PRO A 10 -29.14 1.28 -15.91
CA PRO A 10 -28.50 1.06 -14.60
C PRO A 10 -29.24 0.06 -13.70
N LYS A 11 -30.59 0.01 -13.81
CA LYS A 11 -31.41 -0.92 -13.01
C LYS A 11 -31.30 -2.36 -13.51
N LYS A 12 -31.17 -2.57 -14.82
CA LYS A 12 -30.95 -3.90 -15.41
C LYS A 12 -29.57 -4.43 -15.05
N MET A 13 -28.56 -3.55 -15.03
CA MET A 13 -27.21 -3.92 -14.62
C MET A 13 -27.17 -4.33 -13.13
N LYS A 14 -27.83 -3.56 -12.25
CA LYS A 14 -27.96 -3.90 -10.82
C LYS A 14 -28.70 -5.23 -10.59
N MET A 15 -29.74 -5.53 -11.36
CA MET A 15 -30.42 -6.84 -11.31
C MET A 15 -29.53 -7.98 -11.82
N MET A 16 -28.79 -7.75 -12.90
CA MET A 16 -27.89 -8.74 -13.49
C MET A 16 -26.74 -9.09 -12.53
N MET A 17 -26.15 -8.08 -11.87
CA MET A 17 -25.13 -8.29 -10.82
C MET A 17 -25.69 -9.11 -9.64
N LYS A 18 -26.93 -8.82 -9.21
CA LYS A 18 -27.61 -9.57 -8.13
C LYS A 18 -27.91 -11.03 -8.53
N GLN A 19 -28.23 -11.30 -9.79
CA GLN A 19 -28.45 -12.65 -10.33
C GLN A 19 -27.15 -13.48 -10.42
N LEU A 20 -26.00 -12.83 -10.60
CA LEU A 20 -24.68 -13.48 -10.63
C LEU A 20 -24.14 -13.81 -9.23
N GLY A 21 -24.89 -13.54 -8.16
CA GLY A 21 -24.49 -13.84 -6.78
C GLY A 21 -23.49 -12.86 -6.18
N ILE A 22 -23.23 -11.73 -6.85
CA ILE A 22 -22.35 -10.66 -6.40
C ILE A 22 -23.05 -9.97 -5.20
N LYS A 23 -22.73 -10.41 -3.99
CA LYS A 23 -23.14 -9.74 -2.74
C LYS A 23 -22.12 -8.66 -2.44
N SER A 24 -22.52 -7.41 -2.61
CA SER A 24 -21.76 -6.26 -2.13
C SER A 24 -22.12 -6.00 -0.67
N GLU A 25 -21.12 -5.89 0.18
CA GLU A 25 -21.22 -5.59 1.61
C GLU A 25 -20.44 -4.31 1.90
N GLU A 26 -21.06 -3.36 2.59
CA GLU A 26 -20.35 -2.17 3.10
C GLU A 26 -19.68 -2.53 4.43
N ILE A 27 -18.44 -2.10 4.60
CA ILE A 27 -17.63 -2.38 5.79
C ILE A 27 -17.39 -1.06 6.51
N ASP A 28 -17.85 -0.97 7.76
CA ASP A 28 -17.59 0.16 8.66
C ASP A 28 -16.18 0.05 9.25
N ALA A 29 -15.18 0.42 8.44
CA ALA A 29 -13.77 0.39 8.82
C ALA A 29 -13.34 1.76 9.36
N LYS A 30 -12.76 1.79 10.57
CA LYS A 30 -12.17 3.02 11.12
C LYS A 30 -10.87 3.40 10.44
N ARG A 31 -10.11 2.42 9.95
CA ARG A 31 -8.80 2.58 9.33
C ARG A 31 -8.48 1.39 8.42
N VAL A 32 -7.83 1.65 7.30
CA VAL A 32 -7.17 0.64 6.45
C VAL A 32 -5.67 0.92 6.44
N ILE A 33 -4.87 -0.13 6.61
CA ILE A 33 -3.41 -0.07 6.57
C ILE A 33 -2.95 -1.06 5.51
N PHE A 34 -2.27 -0.58 4.48
CA PHE A 34 -1.50 -1.42 3.57
C PHE A 34 -0.07 -1.45 4.08
N GLU A 35 0.38 -2.62 4.53
CA GLU A 35 1.79 -2.85 4.86
C GLU A 35 2.57 -3.03 3.56
N LEU A 36 3.56 -2.17 3.35
CA LEU A 36 4.47 -2.15 2.20
C LEU A 36 5.87 -2.53 2.71
N GLU A 37 6.79 -2.84 1.80
CA GLU A 37 8.17 -3.20 2.18
C GLU A 37 8.87 -2.07 2.95
N ASN A 38 8.60 -0.80 2.58
CA ASN A 38 9.30 0.37 3.13
C ASN A 38 8.37 1.29 3.93
N GLY A 39 7.24 0.76 4.44
CA GLY A 39 6.30 1.56 5.21
C GLY A 39 4.87 1.14 5.13
N LYS A 40 3.99 2.08 5.43
CA LYS A 40 2.56 1.85 5.50
C LYS A 40 1.85 2.91 4.70
N LEU A 41 0.86 2.49 3.93
CA LEU A 41 -0.12 3.40 3.38
C LEU A 41 -1.38 3.31 4.24
N VAL A 42 -1.67 4.39 4.96
CA VAL A 42 -2.73 4.47 5.96
C VAL A 42 -3.87 5.34 5.42
N ILE A 43 -5.09 4.84 5.52
CA ILE A 43 -6.31 5.57 5.18
C ILE A 43 -7.19 5.60 6.43
N ASP A 44 -7.38 6.79 7.00
CA ASP A 44 -8.27 7.02 8.15
C ASP A 44 -9.72 7.26 7.69
N ASN A 45 -10.69 6.71 8.42
CA ASN A 45 -12.13 6.77 8.09
C ASN A 45 -12.46 6.46 6.61
N PRO A 46 -11.95 5.35 6.04
CA PRO A 46 -12.20 5.00 4.65
C PRO A 46 -13.65 4.56 4.42
N GLN A 47 -14.13 4.77 3.19
CA GLN A 47 -15.28 4.04 2.68
C GLN A 47 -14.81 2.70 2.11
N VAL A 48 -15.25 1.59 2.71
CA VAL A 48 -14.84 0.24 2.31
C VAL A 48 -16.06 -0.56 1.88
N SER A 49 -15.94 -1.26 0.75
CA SER A 49 -16.92 -2.26 0.32
C SER A 49 -16.24 -3.55 -0.12
N ALA A 50 -16.89 -4.68 0.10
CA ALA A 50 -16.42 -6.00 -0.30
C ALA A 50 -17.42 -6.68 -1.22
N ILE A 51 -16.90 -7.38 -2.22
CA ILE A 51 -17.65 -8.22 -3.14
C ILE A 51 -17.14 -9.64 -3.00
N ASP A 52 -18.04 -10.59 -2.71
CA ASP A 52 -17.71 -12.02 -2.70
C ASP A 52 -18.01 -12.66 -4.06
N MET A 53 -16.99 -13.22 -4.69
CA MET A 53 -17.09 -13.99 -5.94
C MET A 53 -16.51 -15.38 -5.69
N GLN A 54 -17.39 -16.37 -5.54
CA GLN A 54 -17.01 -17.79 -5.38
C GLN A 54 -16.00 -18.04 -4.25
N GLY A 55 -16.09 -17.31 -3.14
CA GLY A 55 -15.19 -17.45 -1.99
C GLY A 55 -13.93 -16.57 -2.06
N GLN A 56 -13.74 -15.81 -3.14
CA GLN A 56 -12.74 -14.74 -3.21
C GLN A 56 -13.42 -13.40 -2.96
N LYS A 57 -12.94 -12.66 -1.95
CA LYS A 57 -13.42 -11.32 -1.65
C LYS A 57 -12.54 -10.27 -2.34
N THR A 58 -13.17 -9.38 -3.08
CA THR A 58 -12.54 -8.16 -3.61
C THR A 58 -12.96 -6.99 -2.75
N TYR A 59 -12.00 -6.21 -2.27
CA TYR A 59 -12.25 -5.02 -1.44
C TYR A 59 -11.99 -3.76 -2.26
N THR A 60 -12.92 -2.81 -2.22
CA THR A 60 -12.73 -1.46 -2.75
C THR A 60 -12.62 -0.51 -1.57
N VAL A 61 -11.53 0.23 -1.50
CA VAL A 61 -11.22 1.20 -0.44
C VAL A 61 -11.12 2.58 -1.06
N MET A 62 -11.85 3.55 -0.53
CA MET A 62 -11.83 4.95 -0.95
C MET A 62 -11.57 5.86 0.26
N GLY A 63 -10.62 6.78 0.13
CA GLY A 63 -10.28 7.74 1.17
C GLY A 63 -8.96 8.45 0.86
N GLU A 64 -8.55 9.36 1.75
CA GLU A 64 -7.26 10.04 1.67
C GLU A 64 -6.15 9.14 2.25
N ALA A 65 -5.15 8.85 1.42
CA ALA A 65 -4.00 8.05 1.81
C ALA A 65 -2.88 8.92 2.39
N LYS A 66 -2.28 8.44 3.47
CA LYS A 66 -1.07 8.98 4.07
C LYS A 66 0.01 7.91 4.06
N GLU A 67 1.21 8.27 3.62
CA GLU A 67 2.38 7.42 3.78
C GLU A 67 2.96 7.62 5.17
N GLU A 68 3.03 6.55 5.94
CA GLU A 68 3.87 6.47 7.13
C GLU A 68 5.14 5.73 6.70
N SER A 69 6.24 6.47 6.57
CA SER A 69 7.55 5.90 6.22
C SER A 69 7.92 4.84 7.26
N GLY A 70 8.13 3.61 6.79
CA GLY A 70 8.48 2.46 7.64
C GLY A 70 9.95 2.44 7.94
N GLY A 71 10.54 3.59 8.29
CA GLY A 71 11.99 3.73 8.36
C GLY A 71 12.70 3.23 7.09
N VAL A 72 14.00 3.07 7.23
CA VAL A 72 14.88 2.53 6.19
C VAL A 72 14.79 1.00 6.18
N PRO A 73 14.75 0.34 5.01
CA PRO A 73 14.74 -1.12 4.93
C PRO A 73 15.95 -1.74 5.65
N GLU A 74 15.73 -2.76 6.48
CA GLU A 74 16.84 -3.43 7.20
C GLU A 74 17.92 -3.99 6.25
N ALA A 75 17.53 -4.40 5.04
CA ALA A 75 18.45 -4.85 4.02
C ALA A 75 19.42 -3.74 3.58
N ASP A 76 18.90 -2.52 3.41
CA ASP A 76 19.68 -1.35 3.03
C ASP A 76 20.57 -0.92 4.20
N VAL A 77 20.05 -0.95 5.44
CA VAL A 77 20.83 -0.71 6.66
C VAL A 77 22.03 -1.65 6.75
N LYS A 78 21.83 -2.96 6.54
CA LYS A 78 22.91 -3.94 6.55
C LYS A 78 23.92 -3.70 5.44
N MET A 79 23.45 -3.40 4.23
CA MET A 79 24.33 -3.13 3.08
C MET A 79 25.20 -1.91 3.33
N VAL A 80 24.64 -0.82 3.88
CA VAL A 80 25.40 0.38 4.25
C VAL A 80 26.35 0.11 5.40
N ALA A 81 25.90 -0.60 6.46
CA ALA A 81 26.74 -0.95 7.61
C ALA A 81 27.98 -1.76 7.20
N GLU A 82 27.79 -2.80 6.36
CA GLU A 82 28.90 -3.62 5.85
C GLU A 82 29.84 -2.79 4.96
N GLN A 83 29.28 -2.01 4.04
CA GLN A 83 30.08 -1.29 3.05
C GLN A 83 30.81 -0.07 3.61
N ALA A 84 30.25 0.58 4.63
CA ALA A 84 30.87 1.68 5.37
C ALA A 84 31.65 1.20 6.60
N SER A 85 31.52 -0.08 6.98
CA SER A 85 32.16 -0.67 8.17
C SER A 85 31.80 0.06 9.48
N VAL A 86 30.51 0.39 9.62
CA VAL A 86 29.93 1.06 10.79
C VAL A 86 28.86 0.18 11.44
N SER A 87 28.32 0.61 12.58
CA SER A 87 27.20 -0.10 13.21
C SER A 87 25.89 0.04 12.40
N GLU A 88 24.97 -0.93 12.55
CA GLU A 88 23.63 -0.85 11.92
C GLU A 88 22.85 0.41 12.35
N GLU A 89 23.05 0.88 13.58
CA GLU A 89 22.44 2.13 14.09
C GLU A 89 22.97 3.37 13.34
N GLU A 90 24.28 3.45 13.11
CA GLU A 90 24.89 4.54 12.34
C GLU A 90 24.48 4.49 10.86
N ALA A 91 24.45 3.29 10.28
CA ALA A 91 23.98 3.08 8.91
C ALA A 91 22.52 3.47 8.73
N LYS A 92 21.66 3.12 9.69
CA LYS A 92 20.25 3.49 9.70
C LYS A 92 20.07 5.00 9.78
N THR A 93 20.80 5.66 10.68
CA THR A 93 20.75 7.13 10.82
C THR A 93 21.18 7.81 9.51
N ALA A 94 22.28 7.37 8.91
CA ALA A 94 22.76 7.93 7.64
C ALA A 94 21.77 7.71 6.49
N LEU A 95 21.08 6.56 6.44
CA LEU A 95 20.04 6.30 5.45
C LEU A 95 18.78 7.11 5.70
N GLU A 96 18.41 7.37 6.96
CA GLU A 96 17.28 8.26 7.30
C GLU A 96 17.60 9.71 6.90
N GLU A 97 18.82 10.18 7.11
CA GLU A 97 19.27 11.51 6.69
C GLU A 97 19.43 11.64 5.16
N ALA A 98 19.72 10.53 4.48
CA ALA A 98 19.85 10.46 3.03
C ALA A 98 18.52 10.15 2.31
N ASP A 99 17.37 10.21 3.01
CA ASP A 99 16.05 9.87 2.45
C ASP A 99 16.02 8.49 1.75
N GLY A 100 16.81 7.52 2.27
CA GLY A 100 16.95 6.17 1.72
C GLY A 100 17.97 6.00 0.60
N ASP A 101 18.74 7.04 0.23
CA ASP A 101 19.81 6.92 -0.78
C ASP A 101 21.05 6.22 -0.20
N ILE A 102 21.22 4.94 -0.56
CA ILE A 102 22.35 4.09 -0.15
C ILE A 102 23.71 4.70 -0.51
N ALA A 103 23.84 5.28 -1.71
CA ALA A 103 25.13 5.80 -2.16
C ALA A 103 25.49 7.07 -1.39
N ALA A 104 24.53 7.97 -1.20
CA ALA A 104 24.70 9.18 -0.40
C ALA A 104 25.02 8.85 1.07
N ALA A 105 24.31 7.87 1.66
CA ALA A 105 24.57 7.41 3.03
C ALA A 105 25.98 6.84 3.20
N ILE A 106 26.46 6.02 2.25
CA ILE A 106 27.83 5.47 2.28
C ILE A 106 28.89 6.58 2.13
N ASP A 107 28.67 7.55 1.23
CA ASP A 107 29.61 8.67 1.05
C ASP A 107 29.67 9.58 2.28
N GLN A 108 28.55 9.77 2.98
CA GLN A 108 28.49 10.51 4.24
C GLN A 108 29.28 9.82 5.35
N LEU A 109 29.20 8.50 5.46
CA LEU A 109 29.85 7.71 6.51
C LEU A 109 31.37 7.49 6.29
N LYS A 110 31.86 7.65 5.06
CA LYS A 110 33.27 7.43 4.70
C LYS A 110 34.13 8.69 4.69
N LYS A 111 33.57 9.85 5.00
CA LYS A 111 34.31 11.11 5.19
C LYS A 111 35.06 11.11 6.50
#